data_AF-A0A816C327-F1
#
_entry.id   AF-A0A816C327-F1
#
_cell.length_a   1.000
_cell.length_b   1.000
_cell.length_c   1.000
_cell.angle_alpha   90.00
_cell.angle_beta   90.00
_cell.angle_gamma   90.00
#
_symmetry.space_group_name_H-M   'P 1'
#
loop_
_entity.id
_entity.type
_entity.pdbx_description
1 polymer ?
#
loop_
_entity_poly.entity_id
_entity_poly.type
_entity_poly.pdbx_seq_one_letter_code
_entity_poly.pdbx_strand_id
1 'polypeptide(L)' 'MTEHIDSNRLSQDLRYRFEYISKFINFTHDDITALNTSATIILPLIPVIVDGVYRKL' A
#
# COMPACT_ATOMS: atom_id res chain seq x y z
N MET A 1 -22.13 -12.08 -7.14
CA MET A 1 -22.33 -12.15 -5.66
C MET A 1 -21.77 -10.86 -5.08
N THR A 2 -22.61 -10.01 -4.50
CA THR A 2 -22.16 -8.81 -3.77
C THR A 2 -21.67 -9.25 -2.39
N GLU A 3 -20.39 -9.02 -2.10
CA GLU A 3 -19.82 -9.21 -0.77
C GLU A 3 -20.33 -8.12 0.16
N HIS A 4 -20.84 -8.49 1.34
CA HIS A 4 -21.23 -7.53 2.35
C HIS A 4 -19.99 -6.95 3.03
N ILE A 5 -19.88 -5.62 3.04
CA ILE A 5 -18.78 -4.90 3.69
C ILE A 5 -19.25 -4.32 5.02
N ASP A 6 -18.53 -4.62 6.10
CA ASP A 6 -18.79 -4.08 7.42
C ASP A 6 -18.04 -2.75 7.61
N SER A 7 -18.78 -1.64 7.65
CA SER A 7 -18.21 -0.29 7.79
C SER A 7 -17.50 -0.07 9.13
N ASN A 8 -17.97 -0.68 10.22
CA ASN A 8 -17.32 -0.55 11.52
C ASN A 8 -15.96 -1.23 11.49
N ARG A 9 -15.90 -2.46 10.98
CA ARG A 9 -14.62 -3.17 10.79
C ARG A 9 -13.69 -2.46 9.82
N LEU A 10 -14.20 -1.89 8.73
CA LEU A 10 -13.39 -1.10 7.80
C LEU A 10 -12.68 0.08 8.48
N SER A 11 -13.32 0.71 9.47
CA SER A 11 -12.71 1.83 10.19
C SER A 11 -11.76 1.40 11.33
N GLN A 12 -12.11 0.34 12.07
CA GLN A 12 -11.42 -0.03 13.32
C GLN A 12 -10.44 -1.20 13.18
N ASP A 13 -10.64 -2.10 12.22
CA ASP A 13 -9.82 -3.30 12.02
C ASP A 13 -8.82 -3.06 10.87
N LEU A 14 -7.55 -2.89 11.24
CA LEU A 14 -6.47 -2.63 10.28
C LEU A 14 -6.34 -3.77 9.25
N ARG A 15 -6.48 -5.02 9.68
CA ARG A 15 -6.30 -6.17 8.79
C ARG A 15 -7.46 -6.25 7.80
N TYR A 16 -8.69 -6.08 8.29
CA TYR A 16 -9.88 -6.04 7.44
C TYR A 16 -9.80 -4.89 6.42
N ARG A 17 -9.35 -3.71 6.85
CA ARG A 17 -9.15 -2.57 5.95
C ARG A 17 -8.08 -2.84 4.90
N PHE A 18 -6.95 -3.42 5.31
CA PHE A 18 -5.90 -3.79 4.37
C PHE A 18 -6.41 -4.78 3.32
N GLU A 19 -7.11 -5.83 3.73
CA GLU A 19 -7.67 -6.84 2.81
C GLU A 19 -8.68 -6.23 1.84
N TYR A 20 -9.60 -5.40 2.36
CA TYR A 20 -10.58 -4.69 1.55
C TYR A 20 -9.93 -3.80 0.50
N ILE A 21 -9.01 -2.92 0.90
CA ILE A 21 -8.36 -1.97 -0.01
C ILE A 21 -7.49 -2.74 -1.01
N SER A 22 -6.73 -3.73 -0.55
CA SER A 22 -5.87 -4.54 -1.43
C SER A 22 -6.69 -5.22 -2.52
N LYS A 23 -7.83 -5.82 -2.16
CA LYS A 23 -8.75 -6.40 -3.15
C LYS A 23 -9.33 -5.34 -4.10
N PHE A 24 -9.73 -4.18 -3.57
CA PHE A 24 -10.31 -3.09 -4.35
C PHE A 24 -9.37 -2.55 -5.43
N ILE A 25 -8.08 -2.39 -5.11
CA ILE A 25 -7.06 -1.90 -6.06
C ILE A 25 -6.34 -3.03 -6.82
N ASN A 26 -6.77 -4.28 -6.62
CA ASN A 26 -6.09 -5.47 -7.15
C ASN A 26 -4.59 -5.53 -6.76
N PHE A 27 -4.26 -5.21 -5.52
CA PHE A 27 -2.94 -5.39 -4.94
C PHE A 27 -2.77 -6.83 -4.47
N THR A 28 -1.81 -7.51 -5.07
CA THR A 28 -1.62 -8.96 -5.00
C THR A 28 -0.28 -9.33 -4.36
N HIS A 29 -0.03 -10.64 -4.23
CA HIS A 29 1.26 -11.14 -3.77
C HIS A 29 2.41 -10.80 -4.72
N ASP A 30 2.12 -10.70 -6.03
CA ASP A 30 3.13 -10.36 -7.03
C ASP A 30 3.59 -8.92 -6.85
N ASP A 31 2.68 -8.00 -6.53
CA ASP A 31 3.00 -6.60 -6.22
C ASP A 31 3.87 -6.50 -4.96
N ILE A 32 3.52 -7.25 -3.91
CA ILE A 32 4.34 -7.33 -2.69
C ILE A 32 5.75 -7.83 -3.02
N THR A 33 5.85 -8.86 -3.86
CA THR A 33 7.13 -9.42 -4.29
C THR A 33 7.94 -8.40 -5.08
N ALA A 34 7.33 -7.72 -6.05
CA ALA A 34 7.99 -6.68 -6.84
C ALA A 34 8.47 -5.49 -5.99
N LEU A 35 7.68 -5.06 -5.00
CA LEU A 35 8.10 -4.01 -4.07
C LEU A 35 9.27 -4.46 -3.20
N ASN A 36 9.23 -5.67 -2.66
CA ASN A 36 10.30 -6.20 -1.83
C ASN A 36 11.60 -6.41 -2.62
N THR A 37 11.53 -6.89 -3.86
CA THR A 37 12.72 -7.08 -4.70
C THR A 37 13.35 -5.77 -5.16
N SER A 38 12.56 -4.71 -5.32
CA SER A 38 13.07 -3.37 -5.67
C SER A 38 13.63 -2.58 -4.48
N ALA A 39 13.45 -3.06 -3.24
CA ALA A 39 13.83 -2.33 -2.03
C ALA A 39 15.30 -1.89 -2.00
N THR A 40 16.23 -2.77 -2.42
CA THR A 40 17.67 -2.47 -2.44
C THR A 40 18.05 -1.39 -3.45
N ILE A 41 17.29 -1.26 -4.53
CA ILE A 41 17.48 -0.23 -5.57
C ILE A 41 16.93 1.11 -5.10
N ILE A 42 15.77 1.10 -4.42
CA ILE A 42 15.10 2.32 -3.96
C ILE A 42 15.79 2.93 -2.74
N LEU A 43 16.34 2.10 -1.84
CA LEU A 43 16.97 2.54 -0.59
C LEU A 43 17.97 3.70 -0.73
N PRO A 44 18.98 3.67 -1.64
CA PRO A 44 19.90 4.78 -1.81
C PRO A 44 19.26 6.05 -2.40
N LEU A 45 18.08 5.95 -3.02
CA LEU A 45 17.37 7.07 -3.64
C LEU A 45 16.46 7.82 -2.66
N ILE A 46 16.19 7.25 -1.47
CA ILE A 46 15.29 7.84 -0.47
C ILE A 46 15.59 9.31 -0.18
N PRO A 47 16.84 9.76 0.06
CA PRO A 47 17.11 11.16 0.38
C PRO A 47 16.65 12.11 -0.73
N VAL A 48 16.90 11.76 -1.99
CA VAL A 48 16.53 12.57 -3.16
C VAL A 48 15.02 12.60 -3.35
N ILE A 49 14.35 11.46 -3.18
CA ILE A 49 12.89 11.35 -3.29
C ILE A 49 12.23 12.24 -2.22
N VAL A 50 12.68 12.13 -0.97
CA VAL A 50 12.12 12.88 0.17
C VAL A 50 12.32 14.38 -0.02
N ASP A 51 13.52 14.81 -0.40
CA ASP A 51 13.81 16.23 -0.70
C ASP A 51 12.98 16.75 -1.89
N GLY A 52 12.73 15.91 -2.89
CA GLY A 52 11.85 16.25 -4.02
C GLY A 52 10.39 16.43 -3.60
N VAL A 53 9.88 15.61 -2.69
CA VAL A 53 8.50 15.70 -2.19
C VAL A 53 8.32 16.94 -1.31
N TYR A 54 9.22 17.17 -0.34
CA TYR A 54 9.09 18.30 0.58
C TYR A 54 9.25 19.67 -0.07
N ARG A 55 9.97 19.78 -1.20
CA ARG A 55 10.01 21.02 -1.97
C ARG A 55 8.70 21.35 -2.70
N LYS A 56 7.82 20.37 -2.89
CA LYS A 56 6.53 20.53 -3.60
C LYS A 56 5.32 20.63 -2.68
N LEU A 57 5.47 20.27 -1.41
CA LEU A 57 4.47 20.45 -0.37
C LEU A 57 4.58 21.86 0.24
#